data_AF-A0A956PB38-F1
#
_entry.id   AF-A0A956PB38-F1
#
_cell.length_a   1.000
_cell.length_b   1.000
_cell.length_c   1.000
_cell.angle_alpha   90.00
_cell.angle_beta   90.00
_cell.angle_gamma   90.00
#
_symmetry.space_group_name_H-M   'P 1'
#
loop_
_entity.id
_entity.type
_entity.pdbx_description
1 polymer ?
#
loop_
_entity_poly.entity_id
_entity_poly.type
_entity_poly.pdbx_seq_one_letter_code
_entity_poly.pdbx_strand_id
1 'polypeptide(L)'
;MASEPATNDRVTVTLPARLVEALGVAPADLEGQVSEALAVDLFRRGEVSAGRASELLGIDRPDFYERLARHGVALYDLDEAEAEAEIAAARRLASER
;
A
#
# COMPACT_ATOMS: atom_id res chain seq x y z
N MET A 1 -1.80 -2.31 -26.96
CA MET A 1 -0.36 -2.17 -26.65
C MET A 1 0.00 -3.33 -25.77
N ALA A 2 0.88 -4.22 -26.23
CA ALA A 2 1.37 -5.32 -25.40
C ALA A 2 2.30 -4.71 -24.34
N SER A 3 1.99 -4.91 -23.06
CA SER A 3 2.92 -4.59 -21.98
C SER A 3 4.19 -5.42 -22.16
N GLU A 4 5.34 -4.78 -22.15
CA GLU A 4 6.63 -5.45 -22.00
C GLU A 4 6.60 -6.34 -20.75
N PRO A 5 7.23 -7.52 -20.77
CA PRO A 5 7.32 -8.36 -19.59
C PRO A 5 8.06 -7.57 -18.50
N ALA A 6 7.40 -7.36 -17.36
CA ALA A 6 8.04 -6.81 -16.18
C ALA A 6 9.26 -7.70 -15.85
N THR A 7 10.45 -7.14 -16.00
CA THR A 7 11.67 -7.83 -15.59
C THR A 7 11.67 -7.84 -14.06
N ASN A 8 11.48 -9.01 -13.47
CA ASN A 8 11.54 -9.16 -12.02
C ASN A 8 12.98 -9.44 -11.59
N ASP A 9 13.50 -8.62 -10.69
CA ASP A 9 14.77 -8.85 -10.02
C ASP A 9 14.57 -9.75 -8.81
N ARG A 10 15.37 -10.81 -8.68
CA ARG A 10 15.31 -11.72 -7.52
C ARG A 10 16.37 -11.38 -6.49
N VAL A 11 15.93 -11.03 -5.28
CA VAL A 11 16.78 -10.78 -4.12
C VAL A 11 16.59 -11.88 -3.08
N THR A 12 17.68 -12.50 -2.62
CA THR A 12 17.65 -13.47 -1.50
C THR A 12 18.10 -12.78 -0.22
N VAL A 13 17.26 -12.81 0.81
CA VAL A 13 17.57 -12.26 2.14
C VAL A 13 17.48 -13.33 3.22
N THR A 14 18.39 -13.28 4.18
CA THR A 14 18.32 -14.12 5.39
C THR A 14 17.70 -13.30 6.50
N LEU A 15 16.51 -13.72 6.97
CA LEU A 15 15.82 -13.07 8.06
C LEU A 15 16.08 -13.81 9.38
N PRO A 16 16.27 -13.11 10.52
CA PRO A 16 16.32 -13.76 11.82
C PRO A 16 15.03 -14.54 12.10
N ALA A 17 15.13 -15.74 12.70
CA ALA A 17 13.95 -16.55 13.02
C ALA A 17 12.89 -15.78 13.82
N ARG A 18 13.34 -15.02 14.84
CA ARG A 18 12.47 -14.13 15.64
C ARG A 18 11.70 -13.08 14.83
N LEU A 19 12.25 -12.64 13.69
CA LEU A 19 11.57 -11.69 12.81
C LEU A 19 10.47 -12.40 12.01
N VAL A 20 10.76 -13.60 11.51
CA VAL A 20 9.75 -14.44 10.84
C VAL A 20 8.64 -14.81 11.81
N GLU A 21 8.97 -15.12 13.06
CA GLU A 21 8.00 -15.35 14.14
C GLU A 21 7.14 -14.11 14.40
N ALA A 22 7.75 -12.92 14.47
CA ALA A 22 7.03 -11.67 14.68
C ALA A 22 6.10 -11.29 13.51
N LEU A 23 6.45 -11.67 12.28
CA LEU A 23 5.57 -11.50 11.12
C LEU A 23 4.34 -12.42 11.20
N GLY A 24 4.41 -13.52 11.94
CA GLY A 24 3.27 -14.42 12.17
C GLY A 24 2.74 -15.08 10.89
N VAL A 25 3.55 -15.18 9.84
CA VAL A 25 3.15 -15.75 8.54
C VAL A 25 3.79 -17.11 8.28
N ALA A 26 3.13 -17.92 7.46
CA ALA A 26 3.70 -19.16 7.00
C ALA A 26 4.89 -18.88 6.06
N PRO A 27 5.90 -19.77 5.99
CA PRO A 27 7.05 -19.58 5.10
C PRO A 27 6.69 -19.38 3.63
N ALA A 28 5.58 -19.97 3.17
CA ALA A 28 5.07 -19.83 1.81
C ALA A 28 4.56 -18.40 1.50
N ASP A 29 4.18 -17.64 2.52
CA ASP A 29 3.62 -16.28 2.38
C ASP A 29 4.67 -15.19 2.62
N LEU A 30 5.91 -15.58 2.97
CA LEU A 30 6.96 -14.66 3.41
C LEU A 30 7.36 -13.67 2.31
N GLU A 31 7.51 -14.15 1.07
CA GLU A 31 7.87 -13.32 -0.09
C GLU A 31 6.78 -12.26 -0.36
N GLY A 32 5.51 -12.67 -0.30
CA GLY A 32 4.37 -11.77 -0.43
C GLY A 32 4.37 -10.70 0.66
N GLN A 33 4.62 -11.08 1.92
CA GLN A 33 4.66 -10.11 3.01
C GLN A 33 5.83 -9.13 2.92
N VAL A 34 7.02 -9.59 2.51
CA VAL A 34 8.17 -8.70 2.32
C VAL A 34 7.88 -7.71 1.19
N SER A 35 7.27 -8.17 0.09
CA SER A 35 6.91 -7.33 -1.03
C SER A 35 5.84 -6.30 -0.64
N GLU A 36 4.81 -6.72 0.10
CA GLU A 36 3.77 -5.83 0.64
C GLU A 36 4.37 -4.76 1.54
N ALA A 37 5.21 -5.15 2.51
CA ALA A 37 5.86 -4.22 3.43
C ALA A 37 6.70 -3.17 2.69
N LEU A 38 7.41 -3.56 1.61
CA LEU A 38 8.19 -2.64 0.80
C LEU A 38 7.29 -1.68 0.01
N ALA A 39 6.21 -2.16 -0.61
CA ALA A 39 5.27 -1.32 -1.34
C ALA A 39 4.57 -0.31 -0.41
N VAL A 40 4.21 -0.73 0.80
CA VAL A 40 3.65 0.14 1.84
C VAL A 40 4.67 1.19 2.30
N ASP A 41 5.93 0.82 2.50
CA ASP A 41 6.98 1.79 2.88
C ASP A 41 7.22 2.83 1.79
N LEU A 42 7.29 2.42 0.52
CA LEU A 42 7.42 3.33 -0.62
C LEU A 42 6.23 4.30 -0.71
N PHE A 43 5.00 3.82 -0.49
CA PHE A 43 3.82 4.67 -0.45
C PHE A 43 3.90 5.67 0.72
N ARG A 44 4.22 5.20 1.93
CA ARG A 44 4.33 6.03 3.13
C ARG A 44 5.36 7.15 2.96
N ARG A 45 6.44 6.90 2.22
CA ARG A 45 7.49 7.88 1.89
C ARG A 45 7.10 8.84 0.77
N GLY A 46 5.95 8.65 0.13
CA GLY A 46 5.50 9.43 -1.02
C GLY A 46 6.26 9.12 -2.31
N GLU A 47 7.03 8.02 -2.36
CA GLU A 47 7.82 7.63 -3.53
C GLU A 47 6.94 7.00 -4.63
N VAL A 48 5.84 6.35 -4.24
CA VAL A 48 4.85 5.80 -5.15
C VAL A 48 3.44 6.20 -4.73
N SER A 49 2.56 6.39 -5.72
CA SER A 49 1.12 6.56 -5.46
C SER A 49 0.48 5.25 -5.05
N ALA A 50 -0.70 5.29 -4.43
CA ALA A 50 -1.44 4.08 -4.09
C ALA A 50 -1.80 3.22 -5.32
N GLY A 51 -2.06 3.84 -6.47
CA GLY A 51 -2.26 3.11 -7.73
C GLY A 51 -1.00 2.41 -8.21
N ARG A 52 0.16 3.07 -8.10
CA ARG A 52 1.43 2.45 -8.47
C ARG A 52 1.82 1.32 -7.51
N ALA A 53 1.58 1.50 -6.22
CA ALA A 53 1.83 0.47 -5.22
C ALA A 53 0.93 -0.77 -5.41
N SER A 54 -0.35 -0.59 -5.74
CA SER A 54 -1.26 -1.71 -6.04
C SER A 54 -0.83 -2.47 -7.30
N GLU A 55 -0.40 -1.76 -8.36
CA GLU A 55 0.18 -2.38 -9.56
C GLU A 55 1.42 -3.21 -9.25
N LEU A 56 2.34 -2.72 -8.41
CA LEU A 56 3.56 -3.44 -8.03
C LEU A 56 3.27 -4.76 -7.30
N LEU A 57 2.17 -4.81 -6.55
CA LEU A 57 1.72 -6.01 -5.84
C LEU A 57 0.79 -6.90 -6.69
N GLY A 58 0.38 -6.45 -7.88
CA GLY A 58 -0.58 -7.17 -8.72
C GLY A 58 -1.98 -7.28 -8.09
N ILE A 59 -2.37 -6.29 -7.27
CA ILE A 59 -3.68 -6.23 -6.60
C ILE A 59 -4.45 -4.97 -7.02
N ASP A 60 -5.75 -4.95 -6.77
CA ASP A 60 -6.56 -3.77 -7.03
C ASP A 60 -6.37 -2.69 -5.94
N ARG A 61 -6.69 -1.43 -6.28
CA ARG A 61 -6.55 -0.29 -5.37
C ARG A 61 -7.27 -0.47 -4.02
N PRO A 62 -8.53 -0.96 -3.96
CA PRO A 62 -9.21 -1.18 -2.68
C PRO A 62 -8.47 -2.17 -1.77
N ASP A 63 -7.90 -3.24 -2.35
CA ASP A 63 -7.14 -4.24 -1.59
C ASP A 63 -5.87 -3.62 -1.02
N PHE A 64 -5.21 -2.74 -1.78
CA PHE A 64 -4.06 -1.99 -1.28
C PHE A 64 -4.43 -1.07 -0.12
N TYR A 65 -5.59 -0.41 -0.15
CA TYR A 65 -6.07 0.40 0.98
C TYR A 65 -6.29 -0.45 2.24
N GLU A 66 -6.77 -1.68 2.09
CA GLU A 66 -6.88 -2.61 3.21
C GLU A 66 -5.50 -3.00 3.78
N ARG A 67 -4.46 -3.09 2.93
CA ARG A 67 -3.07 -3.28 3.40
C ARG A 67 -2.60 -2.07 4.19
N LEU A 68 -2.77 -0.85 3.67
CA LEU A 68 -2.40 0.36 4.40
C LEU A 68 -3.03 0.42 5.79
N ALA A 69 -4.32 0.07 5.91
CA ALA A 69 -5.01 0.00 7.19
C ALA A 69 -4.38 -1.03 8.15
N ARG A 70 -3.99 -2.20 7.67
CA ARG A 70 -3.29 -3.23 8.47
C ARG A 70 -1.92 -2.77 8.96
N HIS A 71 -1.22 -1.95 8.17
CA HIS A 71 0.07 -1.36 8.54
C HIS A 71 -0.06 -0.06 9.34
N GLY A 72 -1.28 0.41 9.63
CA GLY A 72 -1.53 1.67 10.33
C GLY A 72 -1.07 2.90 9.54
N VAL A 73 -1.00 2.80 8.21
CA VAL A 73 -0.61 3.89 7.32
C VAL A 73 -1.86 4.60 6.83
N ALA A 74 -1.95 5.91 7.10
CA ALA A 74 -3.06 6.72 6.63
C ALA A 74 -2.99 6.89 5.11
N LEU A 75 -4.15 6.77 4.45
CA LEU A 75 -4.27 7.02 3.00
C LEU A 75 -4.07 8.51 2.66
N TYR A 76 -4.47 9.38 3.58
CA TYR A 76 -4.31 10.82 3.49
C TYR A 76 -3.75 11.33 4.81
N ASP A 77 -2.74 12.18 4.74
CA ASP A 77 -2.19 12.92 5.87
C ASP A 77 -2.84 14.30 5.88
N LEU A 78 -4.09 14.36 6.34
CA LEU A 78 -4.86 15.60 6.46
C LEU A 78 -4.89 16.02 7.92
N ASP A 79 -4.64 17.30 8.18
CA ASP A 79 -5.01 17.88 9.46
C ASP A 79 -6.53 18.05 9.59
N GLU A 80 -7.00 18.43 10.77
CA GLU A 80 -8.44 18.59 11.03
C GLU A 80 -9.10 19.64 10.11
N ALA A 81 -8.40 20.73 9.81
CA ALA A 81 -8.94 21.81 8.99
C ALA A 81 -9.02 21.37 7.52
N GLU A 82 -8.00 20.67 7.03
CA GLU A 82 -7.96 20.08 5.70
C GLU A 82 -9.04 19.00 5.55
N ALA A 83 -9.22 18.15 6.56
CA ALA A 83 -10.26 17.12 6.57
C ALA A 83 -11.68 17.73 6.53
N GLU A 84 -11.98 18.74 7.34
CA GLU A 84 -13.28 19.41 7.32
C GLU A 84 -13.52 20.12 5.97
N ALA A 85 -12.48 20.71 5.38
CA ALA A 85 -12.56 21.33 4.06
C ALA A 85 -12.89 20.33 2.95
N GLU A 86 -12.23 19.16 2.95
CA GLU A 86 -12.50 18.06 2.01
C GLU A 86 -13.92 17.51 2.17
N ILE A 87 -14.38 17.29 3.42
CA ILE A 87 -15.75 16.85 3.71
C ILE A 87 -16.78 17.88 3.22
N ALA A 88 -16.54 19.17 3.46
CA ALA A 88 -17.42 20.23 2.99
C ALA A 88 -17.48 20.31 1.46
N ALA A 89 -16.33 20.15 0.78
CA ALA A 89 -16.26 20.09 -0.68
C ALA A 89 -17.04 18.89 -1.25
N ALA A 90 -16.85 17.71 -0.66
CA ALA A 90 -17.56 16.50 -1.07
C ALA A 90 -19.09 16.64 -0.89
N ARG A 91 -19.56 17.23 0.21
CA ARG A 91 -20.99 17.50 0.46
C ARG A 91 -21.59 18.45 -0.60
N ARG A 92 -20.88 19.51 -0.98
CA ARG A 92 -21.33 20.43 -2.04
C ARG A 92 -21.52 19.70 -3.37
N LEU A 93 -20.52 18.93 -3.79
CA LEU A 93 -20.57 18.15 -5.04
C LEU A 93 -21.71 17.11 -5.04
N ALA A 94 -22.02 16.52 -3.88
CA ALA A 94 -23.16 15.61 -3.75
C ALA A 94 -24.52 16.31 -3.81
N SER A 95 -24.61 17.58 -3.40
CA SER A 95 -25.85 18.38 -3.45
C SER A 95 -26.13 19.05 -4.81
N GLU A 96 -25.12 19.13 -5.68
CA GLU A 96 -25.22 19.72 -7.03
C GLU A 96 -25.58 18.69 -8.12
N ARG A 97 -25.83 17.43 -7.72
CA ARG A 97 -26.28 16.35 -8.60
C ARG A 97 -27.74 15.98 -8.34
#